data_AF-A0A1B0BUA4-F1
#
_entry.id   AF-A0A1B0BUA4-F1
#
_cell.length_a   1.000
_cell.length_b   1.000
_cell.length_c   1.000
_cell.angle_alpha   90.00
_cell.angle_beta   90.00
_cell.angle_gamma   90.00
#
_symmetry.space_group_name_H-M   'P 1'
#
loop_
_entity.id
_entity.type
_entity.pdbx_description
1 polymer ?
#
loop_
_entity_poly.entity_id
_entity_poly.type
_entity_poly.pdbx_seq_one_letter_code
_entity_poly.pdbx_strand_id
1 'polypeptide(L)'
;MVGGILADISDPHSIGSRPFKLTRQCLRQLDVLKNVWRNVLPDSTYKQTFCDLLNDFCLDIMKRVLLLEDISTTVANELSELIEVILNVSPTLFKEKHEVLCVPCWMKLRQLKMILNASLQEITEQWCDGAGILTAHYKVDEIRHLIRALFQNTDRRASALAKIS
;
A
#
# COMPACT_ATOMS: atom_id res chain seq x y z
N MET A 1 14.29 12.72 -32.72
CA MET A 1 14.01 11.28 -32.85
C MET A 1 13.02 10.89 -31.77
N VAL A 2 11.85 10.49 -32.21
CA VAL A 2 10.69 10.10 -31.39
C VAL A 2 10.96 8.69 -30.85
N GLY A 3 10.92 8.51 -29.52
CA GLY A 3 11.20 7.20 -28.92
C GLY A 3 10.66 7.04 -27.49
N GLY A 4 9.62 7.79 -27.11
CA GLY A 4 9.12 7.83 -25.72
C GLY A 4 7.70 7.31 -25.50
N ILE A 5 6.98 6.86 -26.53
CA ILE A 5 5.52 6.63 -26.43
C ILE A 5 5.13 5.13 -26.56
N LEU A 6 6.07 4.20 -26.73
CA LEU A 6 5.76 2.78 -26.98
C LEU A 6 5.98 1.83 -25.79
N ALA A 7 5.82 2.28 -24.55
CA ALA A 7 5.94 1.40 -23.38
C ALA A 7 4.71 1.51 -22.47
N ASP A 8 3.63 0.81 -22.82
CA ASP A 8 2.63 0.23 -21.87
C ASP A 8 1.39 -0.38 -22.60
N ILE A 9 1.52 -1.03 -23.77
CA ILE A 9 0.35 -1.67 -24.42
C ILE A 9 0.25 -3.19 -24.16
N SER A 10 1.25 -3.86 -23.59
CA SER A 10 1.36 -5.32 -23.80
C SER A 10 0.73 -6.26 -22.77
N ASP A 11 0.01 -5.80 -21.74
CA ASP A 11 -0.80 -6.72 -20.92
C ASP A 11 -2.02 -6.02 -20.30
N PRO A 12 -3.26 -6.33 -20.76
CA PRO A 12 -4.48 -5.79 -20.15
C PRO A 12 -4.72 -6.27 -18.72
N HIS A 13 -3.94 -7.25 -18.22
CA HIS A 13 -4.01 -7.79 -16.87
C HIS A 13 -2.89 -7.29 -15.94
N SER A 14 -2.14 -6.26 -16.33
CA SER A 14 -1.09 -5.60 -15.55
C SER A 14 -1.49 -4.14 -15.24
N ILE A 15 -1.01 -3.60 -14.12
CA ILE A 15 -1.11 -2.15 -13.83
C ILE A 15 -0.19 -1.30 -14.72
N GLY A 16 0.69 -1.95 -15.49
CA GLY A 16 1.67 -1.32 -16.35
C GLY A 16 2.87 -0.76 -15.60
N SER A 17 3.85 -0.26 -16.36
CA SER A 17 5.11 0.24 -15.80
C SER A 17 4.99 1.65 -15.20
N ARG A 18 3.98 2.42 -15.63
CA ARG A 18 3.80 3.82 -15.24
C ARG A 18 3.59 4.04 -13.73
N PRO A 19 2.68 3.33 -13.02
CA PRO A 19 2.51 3.53 -11.57
C PRO A 19 3.81 3.32 -10.80
N PHE A 20 4.56 2.26 -11.11
CA PHE A 20 5.85 2.00 -10.50
C PHE A 20 6.88 3.11 -10.75
N LYS A 21 6.93 3.64 -11.98
CA LYS A 21 7.82 4.77 -12.33
C LYS A 21 7.47 6.01 -11.50
N LEU A 22 6.19 6.35 -11.38
CA LEU A 22 5.71 7.50 -10.61
C LEU A 22 5.98 7.34 -9.12
N THR A 23 5.68 6.17 -8.54
CA THR A 23 5.99 5.87 -7.13
C THR A 23 7.48 6.02 -6.85
N ARG A 24 8.34 5.45 -7.71
CA ARG A 24 9.80 5.61 -7.58
C ARG A 24 10.22 7.07 -7.71
N GLN A 25 9.61 7.84 -8.61
CA GLN A 25 9.89 9.26 -8.76
C GLN A 25 9.52 10.05 -7.51
N CYS A 26 8.34 9.82 -6.92
CA CYS A 26 7.92 10.45 -5.66
C CYS A 26 8.91 10.12 -4.53
N LEU A 27 9.28 8.85 -4.37
CA LEU A 27 10.27 8.43 -3.36
C LEU A 27 11.64 9.09 -3.57
N ARG A 28 12.09 9.25 -4.82
CA ARG A 28 13.32 10.00 -5.12
C ARG A 28 13.21 11.47 -4.73
N GLN A 29 12.06 12.12 -4.95
CA GLN A 29 11.87 13.50 -4.52
C GLN A 29 11.88 13.62 -2.99
N LEU A 30 11.27 12.67 -2.27
CA LEU A 30 11.37 12.62 -0.80
C LEU A 30 12.81 12.46 -0.33
N ASP A 31 13.62 11.66 -1.02
CA ASP A 31 15.05 11.51 -0.69
C ASP A 31 15.86 12.80 -0.94
N VAL A 32 15.54 13.54 -2.01
CA VAL A 32 16.12 14.87 -2.25
C VAL A 32 15.74 15.83 -1.12
N LEU A 33 14.47 15.87 -0.73
CA LEU A 33 14.00 16.70 0.39
C LEU A 33 14.70 16.33 1.70
N LYS A 34 14.91 15.04 1.95
CA LYS A 34 15.66 14.57 3.13
C LYS A 34 17.04 15.22 3.19
N ASN A 35 17.76 15.21 2.06
CA ASN A 35 19.13 15.73 2.02
C ASN A 35 19.21 17.25 2.25
N VAL A 36 18.19 17.99 1.81
CA VAL A 36 18.11 19.45 2.02
C VAL A 36 17.64 19.77 3.44
N TRP A 37 16.56 19.13 3.90
CA TRP A 37 15.89 19.50 5.15
C TRP A 37 16.57 18.98 6.40
N ARG A 38 17.32 17.87 6.33
CA ARG A 38 17.96 17.26 7.51
C ARG A 38 18.93 18.19 8.24
N ASN A 39 19.56 19.12 7.51
CA ASN A 39 20.53 20.06 8.05
C ASN A 39 19.96 21.47 8.28
N VAL A 40 18.68 21.68 7.94
CA VAL A 40 18.02 22.99 8.00
C VAL A 40 16.91 23.00 9.05
N LEU A 41 16.15 21.92 9.16
CA LEU A 41 15.04 21.81 10.09
C LEU A 41 15.49 21.25 11.45
N PRO A 42 14.90 21.73 12.56
CA PRO A 42 15.00 21.05 13.85
C PRO A 42 14.49 19.60 13.77
N ASP A 43 15.05 18.72 14.59
CA ASP A 43 14.77 17.27 14.56
C ASP A 43 13.28 16.92 14.68
N SER A 44 12.58 17.57 15.61
CA SER A 44 11.14 17.37 15.82
C SER A 44 10.33 17.77 14.59
N THR A 45 10.64 18.93 14.00
CA THR A 45 9.99 19.45 12.79
C THR A 45 10.28 18.58 11.57
N TYR A 46 11.53 18.16 11.39
CA TYR A 46 11.93 17.26 10.31
C TYR A 46 11.14 15.95 10.39
N LYS A 47 11.13 15.31 11.58
CA LYS A 47 10.43 14.05 11.82
C LYS A 47 8.94 14.18 11.54
N GLN A 48 8.28 15.21 12.08
CA GLN A 48 6.86 15.42 11.89
C GLN A 48 6.53 15.65 10.40
N THR A 49 7.31 16.49 9.73
CA THR A 49 7.10 16.79 8.30
C THR A 49 7.20 15.54 7.44
N PHE A 50 8.20 14.67 7.69
CA PHE A 50 8.31 13.40 6.97
C PHE A 50 7.21 12.41 7.34
N CYS A 51 6.72 12.43 8.58
CA CYS A 51 5.55 11.63 8.96
C CYS A 51 4.33 12.03 8.14
N ASP A 52 4.05 13.33 8.04
CA ASP A 52 2.88 13.86 7.33
C ASP A 52 2.99 13.60 5.82
N LEU A 53 4.13 13.89 5.20
CA LEU A 53 4.34 13.65 3.77
C LEU A 53 4.20 12.18 3.39
N LEU A 54 4.78 11.28 4.19
CA LEU A 54 4.65 9.84 3.94
C LEU A 54 3.24 9.35 4.20
N ASN A 55 2.56 9.88 5.21
CA ASN A 55 1.18 9.55 5.50
C ASN A 55 0.27 9.88 4.30
N ASP A 56 0.36 11.10 3.79
CA ASP A 56 -0.44 11.54 2.64
C ASP A 56 -0.13 10.72 1.39
N PHE A 57 1.15 10.53 1.09
CA PHE A 57 1.60 9.72 -0.05
C PHE A 57 1.08 8.27 0.01
N CYS A 58 1.17 7.64 1.17
CA CYS A 58 0.72 6.26 1.35
C CYS A 58 -0.81 6.16 1.33
N LEU A 59 -1.52 7.10 1.95
CA LEU A 59 -2.99 7.15 1.93
C LEU A 59 -3.52 7.29 0.50
N ASP A 60 -2.90 8.10 -0.34
CA ASP A 60 -3.29 8.25 -1.74
C ASP A 60 -3.11 6.95 -2.54
N ILE A 61 -2.04 6.20 -2.29
CA ILE A 61 -1.80 4.91 -2.93
C ILE A 61 -2.83 3.89 -2.45
N MET A 62 -3.03 3.76 -1.13
CA MET A 62 -4.02 2.83 -0.56
C MET A 62 -5.42 3.14 -1.05
N LYS A 63 -5.80 4.43 -1.12
CA LYS A 63 -7.09 4.87 -1.64
C LYS A 63 -7.30 4.40 -3.08
N ARG A 64 -6.27 4.49 -3.93
CA ARG A 64 -6.36 3.99 -5.32
C ARG A 64 -6.53 2.49 -5.39
N VAL A 65 -5.86 1.73 -4.52
CA VAL A 65 -6.04 0.27 -4.43
C VAL A 65 -7.46 -0.08 -3.98
N LEU A 66 -7.99 0.62 -2.97
CA LEU A 66 -9.36 0.45 -2.45
C LEU A 66 -10.47 0.96 -3.38
N LEU A 67 -10.13 1.47 -4.57
CA LEU A 67 -11.09 1.83 -5.61
C LEU A 67 -11.16 0.79 -6.73
N LEU A 68 -10.29 -0.23 -6.71
CA LEU A 68 -10.29 -1.28 -7.73
C LEU A 68 -11.40 -2.29 -7.42
N GLU A 69 -12.28 -2.52 -8.39
CA GLU A 69 -13.39 -3.47 -8.23
C GLU A 69 -13.00 -4.92 -8.51
N ASP A 70 -12.06 -5.14 -9.43
CA ASP A 70 -11.53 -6.45 -9.81
C ASP A 70 -9.99 -6.39 -9.86
N ILE A 71 -9.34 -7.19 -9.02
CA ILE A 71 -7.89 -7.26 -8.89
C ILE A 71 -7.47 -8.67 -9.28
N SER A 72 -6.82 -8.80 -10.44
CA SER A 72 -6.21 -10.07 -10.86
C SER A 72 -5.04 -10.45 -9.94
N THR A 73 -4.65 -11.72 -9.91
CA THR A 73 -3.46 -12.17 -9.17
C THR A 73 -2.20 -11.42 -9.62
N THR A 74 -2.06 -11.15 -10.93
CA THR A 74 -0.94 -10.36 -11.47
C THR A 74 -0.94 -8.95 -10.90
N VAL A 75 -2.08 -8.24 -10.93
CA VAL A 75 -2.21 -6.89 -10.37
C VAL A 75 -1.96 -6.89 -8.86
N ALA A 76 -2.46 -7.89 -8.12
CA ALA A 76 -2.23 -8.00 -6.68
C ALA A 76 -0.74 -8.13 -6.35
N ASN A 77 -0.01 -8.97 -7.09
CA ASN A 77 1.44 -9.13 -6.96
C ASN A 77 2.19 -7.82 -7.29
N GLU A 78 1.82 -7.15 -8.38
CA GLU A 78 2.42 -5.87 -8.77
C GLU A 78 2.19 -4.77 -7.73
N LEU A 79 0.97 -4.65 -7.20
CA LEU A 79 0.65 -3.71 -6.13
C LEU A 79 1.41 -4.04 -4.84
N SER A 80 1.54 -5.33 -4.52
CA SER A 80 2.34 -5.81 -3.39
C SER A 80 3.81 -5.41 -3.52
N GLU A 81 4.41 -5.59 -4.71
CA GLU A 81 5.79 -5.17 -5.00
C GLU A 81 5.95 -3.65 -4.91
N LEU A 82 4.98 -2.89 -5.42
CA LEU A 82 4.98 -1.43 -5.32
C LEU A 82 4.97 -0.98 -3.86
N ILE A 83 4.09 -1.56 -3.04
CA ILE A 83 4.02 -1.27 -1.61
C ILE A 83 5.32 -1.70 -0.90
N GLU A 84 5.91 -2.83 -1.26
CA GLU A 84 7.18 -3.30 -0.71
C GLU A 84 8.30 -2.29 -0.93
N VAL A 85 8.38 -1.68 -2.12
CA VAL A 85 9.36 -0.63 -2.39
C VAL A 85 9.16 0.57 -1.46
N ILE A 86 7.91 0.97 -1.21
CA ILE A 86 7.60 2.07 -0.28
C ILE A 86 8.02 1.69 1.15
N LEU A 87 7.68 0.48 1.59
CA LEU A 87 8.01 -0.03 2.93
C LEU A 87 9.53 -0.10 3.17
N ASN A 88 10.31 -0.39 2.13
CA ASN A 88 11.76 -0.48 2.23
C ASN A 88 12.45 0.89 2.17
N VAL A 89 11.93 1.83 1.38
CA VAL A 89 12.55 3.17 1.22
C VAL A 89 12.17 4.11 2.37
N SER A 90 10.91 4.13 2.80
CA SER A 90 10.39 5.11 3.78
C SER A 90 11.20 5.19 5.09
N PRO A 91 11.67 4.08 5.70
CA PRO A 91 12.47 4.13 6.92
C PRO A 91 13.81 4.86 6.73
N THR A 92 14.35 4.89 5.51
CA THR A 92 15.64 5.55 5.20
C THR A 92 15.55 7.07 5.08
N LEU A 93 14.33 7.61 5.09
CA LEU A 93 14.06 9.04 5.09
C LEU A 93 14.24 9.65 6.48
N PHE A 94 14.09 8.85 7.54
CA PHE A 94 14.23 9.29 8.92
C PHE A 94 15.69 9.29 9.40
N LYS A 95 15.94 9.91 10.56
CA LYS A 95 17.27 9.84 11.20
C LYS A 95 17.45 8.45 11.80
N GLU A 96 16.44 7.97 12.52
CA GLU A 96 16.38 6.60 13.01
C GLU A 96 15.29 5.83 12.27
N LYS A 97 15.62 4.66 11.73
CA LYS A 97 14.69 3.91 10.86
C LYS A 97 13.36 3.58 11.52
N HIS A 98 13.32 3.42 12.84
CA HIS A 98 12.10 3.09 13.57
C HIS A 98 11.15 4.28 13.73
N GLU A 99 11.58 5.51 13.47
CA GLU A 99 10.71 6.70 13.48
C GLU A 99 9.61 6.62 12.42
N VAL A 100 9.80 5.80 11.38
CA VAL A 100 8.74 5.50 10.39
C VAL A 100 7.48 4.93 11.03
N LEU A 101 7.59 4.31 12.21
CA LEU A 101 6.44 3.80 12.96
C LEU A 101 5.52 4.92 13.46
N CYS A 102 6.00 6.17 13.49
CA CYS A 102 5.18 7.35 13.80
C CYS A 102 4.28 7.79 12.63
N VAL A 103 4.49 7.26 11.41
CA VAL A 103 3.60 7.52 10.26
C VAL A 103 2.25 6.84 10.53
N PRO A 104 1.13 7.58 10.65
CA PRO A 104 -0.15 7.01 11.11
C PRO A 104 -0.66 5.83 10.28
N CYS A 105 -0.53 5.89 8.96
CA CYS A 105 -1.00 4.84 8.07
C CYS A 105 -0.02 3.66 7.91
N TRP A 106 1.13 3.66 8.61
CA TRP A 106 2.22 2.71 8.36
C TRP A 106 1.80 1.26 8.54
N MET A 107 1.17 0.94 9.67
CA MET A 107 0.68 -0.43 9.93
C MET A 107 -0.42 -0.83 8.95
N LYS A 108 -1.32 0.11 8.59
CA LYS A 108 -2.37 -0.12 7.61
C LYS A 108 -1.80 -0.50 6.23
N LEU A 109 -0.72 0.17 5.80
CA LEU A 109 -0.03 -0.12 4.54
C LEU A 109 0.65 -1.50 4.58
N ARG A 110 1.30 -1.87 5.69
CA ARG A 110 1.90 -3.21 5.85
C ARG A 110 0.85 -4.31 5.78
N GLN A 111 -0.30 -4.09 6.41
CA GLN A 111 -1.44 -5.00 6.34
C GLN A 111 -2.06 -5.07 4.94
N LEU A 112 -2.11 -3.95 4.19
CA LEU A 112 -2.58 -3.97 2.80
C LEU A 112 -1.71 -4.90 1.96
N LYS A 113 -0.38 -4.76 2.06
CA LYS A 113 0.55 -5.66 1.36
C LYS A 113 0.30 -7.11 1.76
N MET A 114 0.12 -7.41 3.05
CA MET A 114 -0.20 -8.76 3.51
C MET A 114 -1.47 -9.28 2.84
N ILE A 115 -2.56 -8.49 2.85
CA ILE A 115 -3.85 -8.86 2.24
C ILE A 115 -3.70 -9.17 0.74
N LEU A 116 -2.95 -8.35 0.00
CA LEU A 116 -2.74 -8.54 -1.45
C LEU A 116 -2.07 -9.88 -1.80
N ASN A 117 -1.31 -10.49 -0.89
CA ASN A 117 -0.68 -11.80 -1.10
C ASN A 117 -1.34 -12.94 -0.33
N ALA A 118 -2.35 -12.64 0.50
CA ALA A 118 -2.97 -13.61 1.37
C ALA A 118 -4.04 -14.41 0.62
N SER A 119 -4.22 -15.65 1.01
CA SER A 119 -5.40 -16.44 0.70
C SER A 119 -6.63 -15.94 1.46
N LEU A 120 -7.81 -16.31 0.96
CA LEU A 120 -9.07 -15.99 1.61
C LEU A 120 -9.15 -16.52 3.06
N GLN A 121 -8.55 -17.69 3.31
CA GLN A 121 -8.50 -18.28 4.65
C GLN A 121 -7.63 -17.43 5.58
N GLU A 122 -6.42 -17.08 5.16
CA GLU A 122 -5.52 -16.24 5.96
C GLU A 122 -6.18 -14.88 6.27
N ILE A 123 -6.87 -14.26 5.32
CA ILE A 123 -7.60 -13.01 5.59
C ILE A 123 -8.66 -13.21 6.68
N THR A 124 -9.45 -14.28 6.63
CA THR A 124 -10.45 -14.56 7.68
C THR A 124 -9.83 -14.86 9.04
N GLU A 125 -8.68 -15.55 9.07
CA GLU A 125 -7.94 -15.83 10.31
C GLU A 125 -7.35 -14.55 10.91
N GLN A 126 -6.80 -13.66 10.08
CA GLN A 126 -6.27 -12.36 10.52
C GLN A 126 -7.38 -11.35 10.88
N TRP A 127 -8.62 -11.56 10.42
CA TRP A 127 -9.80 -10.84 10.89
C TRP A 127 -10.31 -11.38 12.24
N CYS A 128 -10.29 -12.70 12.42
CA CYS A 128 -10.65 -13.41 13.65
C CYS A 128 -11.97 -12.91 14.26
N ASP A 129 -13.06 -13.00 13.50
CA ASP A 129 -14.41 -12.57 13.93
C ASP A 129 -14.45 -11.16 14.57
N GLY A 130 -13.64 -10.23 14.07
CA GLY A 130 -13.58 -8.85 14.56
C GLY A 130 -12.59 -8.62 15.71
N ALA A 131 -11.80 -9.62 16.10
CA ALA A 131 -10.79 -9.53 17.16
C ALA A 131 -9.33 -9.64 16.65
N GLY A 132 -9.12 -9.83 15.35
CA GLY A 132 -7.81 -10.04 14.75
C GLY A 132 -7.06 -8.75 14.42
N ILE A 133 -5.81 -8.88 14.00
CA ILE A 133 -4.90 -7.72 13.79
C ILE A 133 -5.41 -6.72 12.76
N LEU A 134 -6.22 -7.16 11.79
CA LEU A 134 -6.74 -6.30 10.73
C LEU A 134 -7.72 -5.24 11.27
N THR A 135 -8.42 -5.54 12.35
CA THR A 135 -9.46 -4.68 12.94
C THR A 135 -8.89 -3.40 13.55
N ALA A 136 -7.59 -3.38 13.87
CA ALA A 136 -6.90 -2.20 14.37
C ALA A 136 -6.80 -1.07 13.33
N HIS A 137 -6.86 -1.38 12.03
CA HIS A 137 -6.61 -0.40 10.96
C HIS A 137 -7.61 -0.45 9.80
N TYR A 138 -8.44 -1.49 9.72
CA TYR A 138 -9.45 -1.66 8.68
C TYR A 138 -10.85 -1.76 9.26
N LYS A 139 -11.78 -1.09 8.57
CA LYS A 139 -13.20 -1.28 8.80
C LYS A 139 -13.69 -2.54 8.10
N VAL A 140 -14.80 -3.10 8.62
CA VAL A 140 -15.50 -4.26 8.05
C VAL A 140 -15.70 -4.09 6.54
N ASP A 141 -16.22 -2.93 6.11
CA ASP A 141 -16.51 -2.67 4.69
C ASP A 141 -15.27 -2.66 3.79
N GLU A 142 -14.12 -2.18 4.30
CA GLU A 142 -12.87 -2.17 3.55
C GLU A 142 -12.37 -3.60 3.31
N ILE A 143 -12.43 -4.47 4.33
CA ILE A 143 -12.03 -5.89 4.19
C ILE A 143 -12.99 -6.62 3.25
N ARG A 144 -14.31 -6.39 3.38
CA ARG A 144 -15.31 -6.97 2.48
C ARG A 144 -15.10 -6.54 1.04
N HIS A 145 -14.74 -5.28 0.81
CA HIS A 145 -14.40 -4.76 -0.51
C HIS A 145 -13.14 -5.46 -1.06
N LEU A 146 -12.05 -5.52 -0.29
CA LEU A 146 -10.81 -6.19 -0.72
C LEU A 146 -11.02 -7.67 -1.05
N ILE A 147 -11.81 -8.40 -0.25
CA ILE A 147 -12.17 -9.79 -0.54
C ILE A 147 -12.94 -9.92 -1.86
N ARG A 148 -13.86 -8.99 -2.14
CA ARG A 148 -14.61 -9.02 -3.41
C ARG A 148 -13.69 -8.73 -4.60
N ALA A 149 -12.78 -7.77 -4.45
CA ALA A 149 -11.86 -7.37 -5.50
C ALA A 149 -10.80 -8.45 -5.81
N LEU A 150 -10.28 -9.15 -4.79
CA LEU A 150 -9.19 -10.12 -4.95
C LEU A 150 -9.66 -11.53 -5.34
N PHE A 151 -10.89 -11.90 -5.02
CA PHE A 151 -11.37 -13.28 -5.16
C PHE A 151 -12.61 -13.38 -6.02
N GLN A 152 -12.63 -14.40 -6.88
CA GLN A 152 -13.75 -14.74 -7.74
C GLN A 152 -15.04 -15.04 -6.96
N ASN A 153 -16.18 -14.77 -7.58
CA ASN A 153 -17.49 -15.04 -6.98
C ASN A 153 -17.75 -16.54 -6.86
N THR A 154 -17.56 -17.07 -5.66
CA THR A 154 -17.69 -18.50 -5.32
C THR A 154 -18.35 -18.66 -3.96
N ASP A 155 -18.89 -19.85 -3.68
CA ASP A 155 -19.46 -20.19 -2.36
C ASP A 155 -18.42 -20.04 -1.23
N ARG A 156 -17.15 -20.32 -1.54
CA ARG A 156 -16.04 -20.11 -0.61
C ARG A 156 -15.88 -18.63 -0.25
N ARG A 157 -15.96 -17.72 -1.23
CA ARG A 157 -15.95 -16.27 -1.00
C ARG A 157 -17.15 -15.81 -0.19
N ALA A 158 -18.35 -16.29 -0.53
CA ALA A 158 -19.57 -15.97 0.22
C ALA A 158 -19.46 -16.40 1.69
N SER A 159 -18.95 -17.61 1.94
CA SER A 159 -18.73 -18.13 3.30
C SER A 159 -17.70 -17.31 4.08
N ALA A 160 -16.61 -16.87 3.45
CA ALA A 160 -15.63 -16.01 4.08
C ALA A 160 -16.21 -14.62 4.41
N LEU A 161 -16.96 -14.01 3.48
CA LEU A 161 -17.64 -12.75 3.72
C LEU A 161 -18.66 -12.81 4.86
N ALA A 162 -19.28 -13.97 5.11
CA ALA A 162 -20.17 -14.14 6.26
C ALA A 162 -19.44 -14.06 7.61
N LYS A 163 -18.13 -14.32 7.65
CA LYS A 163 -17.27 -14.20 8.85
C LYS A 163 -16.72 -12.80 9.07
N ILE A 164 -16.87 -11.90 8.09
CA ILE A 164 -16.46 -10.50 8.19
C ILE A 164 -17.70 -9.67 8.56
N SER A 165 -18.06 -9.72 9.85
CA SER A 165 -19.15 -8.95 10.47
C SER A 165 -18.64 -7.85 11.39
#